data_AF-A0A7G9B1V0-F1
#
_entry.id   AF-A0A7G9B1V0-F1
#
_cell.length_a   1.000
_cell.length_b   1.000
_cell.length_c   1.000
_cell.angle_alpha   90.00
_cell.angle_beta   90.00
_cell.angle_gamma   90.00
#
_symmetry.space_group_name_H-M   'P 1'
#
loop_
_entity.id
_entity.type
_entity.pdbx_description
1 polymer ?
#
loop_
_entity_poly.entity_id
_entity_poly.type
_entity_poly.pdbx_seq_one_letter_code
_entity_poly.pdbx_strand_id
1 'polypeptide(L)'
;MEKSEHKTARYKVISDTGGNRYRFFCEQSGMAMATTEIMHADTTEEELLLAWEAEGRRYFNRCGKCGKWVSDAMFNPEAAECVICTPWEESPVYCPRCGVQTQASDGFCRECGAKLRRERSGK
;
A
#
# COMPACT_ATOMS: atom_id res chain seq x y z
N MET A 1 -14.57 -11.99 20.05
CA MET A 1 -14.22 -11.00 19.01
C MET A 1 -12.88 -11.43 18.42
N GLU A 2 -12.93 -12.24 17.36
CA GLU A 2 -11.73 -12.57 16.59
C GLU A 2 -11.14 -11.26 16.05
N LYS A 3 -9.91 -10.96 16.46
CA LYS A 3 -9.14 -9.92 15.80
C LYS A 3 -8.94 -10.45 14.39
N SER A 4 -9.69 -9.91 13.42
CA SER A 4 -9.46 -10.17 12.00
C SER A 4 -7.96 -10.05 11.78
N GLU A 5 -7.31 -11.18 11.58
CA GLU A 5 -5.89 -11.20 11.24
C GLU A 5 -5.78 -10.43 9.94
N HIS A 6 -4.93 -9.41 9.91
CA HIS A 6 -4.73 -8.52 8.76
C HIS A 6 -3.93 -9.28 7.67
N LYS A 7 -4.52 -10.39 7.18
CA LYS A 7 -3.89 -11.43 6.34
C LYS A 7 -3.52 -10.88 4.96
N THR A 8 -4.32 -9.95 4.43
CA THR A 8 -4.12 -9.31 3.12
C THR A 8 -4.11 -7.79 3.26
N ALA A 9 -3.66 -7.09 2.22
CA ALA A 9 -3.96 -5.66 2.08
C ALA A 9 -5.46 -5.43 1.83
N ARG A 10 -5.93 -4.19 2.08
CA ARG A 10 -7.26 -3.74 1.65
C ARG A 10 -7.53 -4.07 0.17
N TYR A 11 -8.71 -4.59 -0.11
CA TYR A 11 -9.09 -5.04 -1.45
C TYR A 11 -10.51 -4.64 -1.84
N LYS A 12 -10.83 -4.84 -3.12
CA LYS A 12 -12.20 -4.88 -3.67
C LYS A 12 -12.36 -6.10 -4.57
N VAL A 13 -13.50 -6.76 -4.46
CA VAL A 13 -13.89 -7.86 -5.35
C VAL A 13 -14.55 -7.27 -6.60
N ILE A 14 -14.14 -7.76 -7.77
CA ILE A 14 -14.74 -7.43 -9.07
C ILE A 14 -15.32 -8.75 -9.60
N SER A 15 -16.63 -8.90 -9.49
CA SER A 15 -17.33 -10.11 -9.93
C SER A 15 -17.66 -10.05 -11.42
N ASP A 16 -17.43 -11.15 -12.14
CA ASP A 16 -17.71 -11.32 -13.56
C ASP A 16 -18.38 -12.69 -13.79
N THR A 17 -18.93 -12.93 -14.98
CA THR A 17 -19.64 -14.17 -15.35
C THR A 17 -18.79 -15.44 -15.20
N GLY A 18 -17.46 -15.29 -15.19
CA GLY A 18 -16.50 -16.38 -15.06
C GLY A 18 -15.86 -16.52 -13.69
N GLY A 19 -16.19 -15.71 -12.68
CA GLY A 19 -15.57 -15.74 -11.35
C GLY A 19 -15.17 -14.34 -10.85
N ASN A 20 -14.40 -14.29 -9.76
CA ASN A 20 -14.02 -13.02 -9.12
C ASN A 20 -12.58 -12.63 -9.42
N ARG A 21 -12.34 -11.32 -9.57
CA ARG A 21 -10.99 -10.74 -9.54
C ARG A 21 -10.83 -9.90 -8.30
N TYR A 22 -9.62 -9.81 -7.78
CA TYR A 22 -9.32 -9.07 -6.56
C TYR A 22 -8.40 -7.90 -6.89
N ARG A 23 -8.87 -6.69 -6.57
CA ARG A 23 -8.06 -5.48 -6.68
C ARG A 23 -7.53 -5.08 -5.32
N PHE A 24 -6.21 -5.11 -5.14
CA PHE A 24 -5.54 -4.77 -3.88
C PHE A 24 -5.02 -3.34 -3.88
N PHE A 25 -5.11 -2.68 -2.73
CA PHE A 25 -4.79 -1.26 -2.56
C PHE A 25 -3.81 -1.04 -1.42
N CYS A 26 -2.87 -0.12 -1.62
CA CYS A 26 -2.02 0.37 -0.54
C CYS A 26 -2.89 1.01 0.55
N GLU A 27 -2.75 0.56 1.79
CA GLU A 27 -3.59 1.00 2.91
C GLU A 27 -3.25 2.41 3.40
N GLN A 28 -2.16 2.98 2.90
CA GLN A 28 -1.74 4.34 3.21
C GLN A 28 -2.13 5.33 2.11
N SER A 29 -1.78 5.04 0.85
CA SER A 29 -2.04 5.95 -0.26
C SER A 29 -3.40 5.73 -0.94
N GLY A 30 -3.98 4.55 -0.79
CA GLY A 30 -5.16 4.12 -1.54
C GLY A 30 -4.90 3.75 -3.00
N MET A 31 -3.63 3.80 -3.45
CA MET A 31 -3.24 3.40 -4.81
C MET A 31 -3.52 1.91 -5.03
N ALA A 32 -4.11 1.58 -6.18
CA ALA A 32 -4.28 0.18 -6.59
C ALA A 32 -2.93 -0.39 -7.05
N MET A 33 -2.50 -1.48 -6.43
CA MET A 33 -1.19 -2.09 -6.72
C MET A 33 -1.31 -3.33 -7.62
N ALA A 34 -2.38 -4.09 -7.48
CA ALA A 34 -2.62 -5.29 -8.26
C ALA A 34 -4.11 -5.46 -8.52
N THR A 35 -4.44 -6.02 -9.69
CA THR A 35 -5.74 -6.64 -9.98
C THR A 35 -5.41 -8.03 -10.48
N THR A 36 -5.95 -9.05 -9.82
CA THR A 36 -5.66 -10.44 -10.20
C THR A 36 -6.38 -10.84 -11.48
N GLU A 37 -5.94 -11.96 -12.07
CA GLU A 37 -6.81 -12.73 -12.96
C GLU A 37 -8.01 -13.30 -12.19
N ILE A 38 -8.92 -13.95 -12.92
CA ILE A 38 -10.09 -14.59 -12.32
C ILE A 38 -9.63 -15.71 -11.39
N MET A 39 -10.13 -15.68 -10.16
CA MET A 39 -9.83 -16.62 -9.09
C MET A 39 -11.02 -17.55 -8.87
N HIS A 40 -10.71 -18.76 -8.42
CA HIS A 40 -11.68 -19.79 -8.10
C HIS A 40 -11.25 -20.55 -6.85
N ALA A 41 -12.13 -20.65 -5.86
CA ALA A 41 -12.02 -21.58 -4.75
C ALA A 41 -13.40 -21.97 -4.24
N ASP A 42 -13.46 -22.93 -3.31
CA ASP A 42 -14.72 -23.41 -2.74
C ASP A 42 -15.39 -22.35 -1.84
N THR A 43 -14.59 -21.49 -1.23
CA THR A 43 -15.07 -20.37 -0.40
C THR A 43 -14.46 -19.04 -0.81
N THR A 44 -15.15 -17.94 -0.50
CA THR A 44 -14.66 -16.59 -0.78
C THR A 44 -13.43 -16.21 0.04
N GLU A 45 -13.26 -16.76 1.25
CA GLU A 45 -12.05 -16.53 2.06
C GLU A 45 -10.84 -17.24 1.44
N GLU A 46 -10.98 -18.50 1.05
CA GLU A 46 -9.90 -19.23 0.36
C GLU A 46 -9.55 -18.59 -0.98
N GLU A 47 -10.56 -18.15 -1.73
CA GLU A 47 -10.35 -17.47 -3.01
C GLU A 47 -9.58 -16.16 -2.83
N LEU A 48 -9.90 -15.37 -1.80
CA LEU A 48 -9.16 -14.16 -1.43
C LEU A 48 -7.71 -14.47 -1.05
N LEU A 49 -7.48 -15.49 -0.22
CA LEU A 49 -6.14 -15.86 0.23
C LEU A 49 -5.30 -16.39 -0.93
N LEU A 50 -5.91 -17.16 -1.84
CA LEU A 50 -5.28 -17.59 -3.08
C LEU A 50 -4.90 -16.39 -3.95
N ALA A 51 -5.83 -15.45 -4.14
CA ALA A 51 -5.59 -14.24 -4.92
C ALA A 51 -4.45 -13.39 -4.34
N TRP A 52 -4.43 -13.28 -3.01
CA TRP A 52 -3.38 -12.58 -2.29
C TRP A 52 -2.02 -13.26 -2.46
N GLU A 53 -1.89 -14.55 -2.15
CA GLU A 53 -0.60 -15.23 -2.22
C GLU A 53 -0.08 -15.39 -3.65
N ALA A 54 -0.96 -15.67 -4.62
CA ALA A 54 -0.56 -15.87 -6.01
C ALA A 54 -0.08 -14.57 -6.67
N GLU A 55 -0.82 -13.47 -6.50
CA GLU A 55 -0.63 -12.26 -7.30
C GLU A 55 -0.51 -10.97 -6.49
N GLY A 56 -1.26 -10.82 -5.40
CA GLY A 56 -1.30 -9.57 -4.63
C GLY A 56 -0.06 -9.30 -3.76
N ARG A 57 0.33 -10.28 -2.94
CA ARG A 57 1.28 -10.16 -1.81
C ARG A 57 2.62 -9.54 -2.19
N ARG A 58 3.11 -9.80 -3.40
CA ARG A 58 4.42 -9.35 -3.89
C ARG A 58 4.56 -7.82 -4.03
N TYR A 59 3.45 -7.08 -4.07
CA TYR A 59 3.44 -5.63 -4.25
C TYR A 59 3.37 -4.84 -2.94
N PHE A 60 3.45 -5.52 -1.79
CA PHE A 60 3.21 -4.93 -0.49
C PHE A 60 4.27 -5.32 0.54
N ASN A 61 4.51 -4.39 1.46
CA ASN A 61 5.30 -4.59 2.66
C ASN A 61 4.41 -4.37 3.89
N ARG A 62 4.56 -5.20 4.92
CA ARG A 62 3.83 -5.04 6.17
C ARG A 62 4.63 -4.17 7.12
N CYS A 63 4.05 -3.06 7.56
CA CYS A 63 4.68 -2.20 8.56
C CYS A 63 4.84 -2.93 9.89
N GLY A 64 6.07 -3.03 10.41
CA GLY A 64 6.36 -3.64 11.71
C GLY A 64 5.69 -2.94 12.89
N LYS A 65 5.37 -1.65 12.77
CA LYS A 65 4.78 -0.82 13.83
C LYS A 65 3.26 -0.79 13.83
N CYS A 66 2.63 -0.53 12.67
CA CYS A 66 1.17 -0.39 12.58
C CYS A 66 0.46 -1.58 11.92
N GLY A 67 1.20 -2.56 11.38
CA GLY A 67 0.65 -3.76 10.76
C GLY A 67 -0.06 -3.56 9.42
N LYS A 68 -0.05 -2.33 8.87
CA LYS A 68 -0.62 -2.03 7.56
C LYS A 68 0.21 -2.60 6.42
N TRP A 69 -0.46 -3.02 5.36
CA TRP A 69 0.15 -3.38 4.08
C TRP A 69 0.25 -2.15 3.17
N VAL A 70 1.48 -1.76 2.86
CA VAL A 70 1.78 -0.56 2.07
C VAL A 70 2.63 -0.90 0.86
N SER A 71 2.53 -0.11 -0.21
CA SER A 71 3.39 -0.24 -1.38
C SER A 71 4.85 0.13 -1.08
N ASP A 72 5.78 -0.25 -1.95
CA ASP A 72 7.21 0.10 -1.81
C ASP A 72 7.44 1.61 -1.66
N ALA A 73 6.73 2.42 -2.45
CA ALA A 73 6.79 3.89 -2.36
C ALA A 73 6.39 4.44 -0.96
N MET A 74 5.63 3.66 -0.21
CA MET A 74 5.09 4.00 1.10
C MET A 74 5.78 3.24 2.25
N PHE A 75 6.85 2.51 1.96
CA PHE A 75 7.58 1.68 2.92
C PHE A 75 9.02 2.18 3.07
N ASN A 76 9.47 2.35 4.31
CA ASN A 76 10.86 2.55 4.66
C ASN A 76 11.48 1.16 4.98
N PRO A 77 12.30 0.59 4.09
CA PRO A 77 12.89 -0.73 4.27
C PRO A 77 13.98 -0.76 5.34
N GLU A 78 14.65 0.37 5.63
CA GLU A 78 15.67 0.45 6.68
C GLU A 78 15.06 0.28 8.07
N ALA A 79 13.88 0.87 8.27
CA ALA A 79 13.12 0.74 9.52
C ALA A 79 12.16 -0.46 9.54
N ALA A 80 11.97 -1.14 8.40
CA ALA A 80 10.89 -2.13 8.19
C ALA A 80 9.49 -1.61 8.58
N GLU A 81 9.22 -0.33 8.30
CA GLU A 81 8.00 0.38 8.71
C GLU A 81 7.44 1.24 7.56
N CYS A 82 6.17 1.65 7.63
CA CYS A 82 5.64 2.59 6.64
C CYS A 82 6.17 4.01 6.88
N VAL A 83 6.22 4.81 5.82
CA VAL A 83 6.78 6.18 5.85
C VAL A 83 5.96 7.18 6.68
N ILE A 84 4.77 6.79 7.13
CA ILE A 84 3.99 7.54 8.12
C ILE A 84 4.45 7.21 9.55
N CYS A 85 4.82 5.96 9.80
CA CYS A 85 5.32 5.50 11.10
C CYS A 85 6.76 5.97 11.35
N THR A 86 7.60 5.86 10.31
CA THR A 86 9.00 6.30 10.30
C THR A 86 9.32 6.89 8.92
N PRO A 87 9.24 8.22 8.76
CA PRO A 87 9.60 8.91 7.52
C PRO A 87 11.06 8.67 7.13
N TRP A 88 11.36 8.88 5.84
CA TRP A 88 12.74 8.90 5.34
C TRP A 88 13.53 10.08 5.91
N GLU A 89 14.83 9.89 6.17
CA GLU A 89 15.73 10.98 6.57
C GLU A 89 15.95 12.00 5.43
N GLU A 90 16.01 11.52 4.19
CA GLU A 90 16.08 12.37 2.99
C GLU A 90 14.69 12.63 2.40
N SER A 91 14.53 13.77 1.71
CA SER A 91 13.24 14.17 1.13
C SER A 91 12.71 13.07 0.20
N PRO A 92 11.51 12.52 0.46
CA PRO A 92 11.03 11.35 -0.27
C PRO A 92 10.76 11.71 -1.74
N VAL A 93 11.19 10.82 -2.64
CA VAL A 93 10.87 10.87 -4.08
C VAL A 93 9.39 10.55 -4.32
N TYR A 94 8.61 10.23 -3.28
CA TYR A 94 7.18 9.95 -3.36
C TYR A 94 6.41 10.75 -2.31
N CYS A 95 5.18 11.16 -2.66
CA CYS A 95 4.29 11.82 -1.73
C CYS A 95 3.88 10.84 -0.61
N PRO A 96 4.13 11.14 0.68
CA PRO A 96 3.76 10.25 1.77
C PRO A 96 2.23 10.16 2.00
N ARG A 97 1.43 10.96 1.29
CA ARG A 97 -0.03 10.90 1.38
C ARG A 97 -0.65 10.02 0.30
N CYS A 98 -0.23 10.19 -0.96
CA CYS A 98 -0.86 9.52 -2.10
C CYS A 98 0.08 8.60 -2.89
N GLY A 99 1.37 8.56 -2.55
CA GLY A 99 2.35 7.67 -3.18
C GLY A 99 2.76 8.04 -4.60
N VAL A 100 2.28 9.16 -5.17
CA VAL A 100 2.77 9.62 -6.48
C VAL A 100 4.23 10.03 -6.37
N GLN A 101 5.00 9.82 -7.44
CA GLN A 101 6.35 10.33 -7.54
C GLN A 101 6.37 11.86 -7.49
N THR A 102 7.31 12.42 -6.75
CA THR A 102 7.51 13.84 -6.51
C THR A 102 8.97 14.21 -6.74
N GLN A 103 9.25 15.47 -7.05
CA GLN A 103 10.61 15.96 -7.14
C GLN A 103 11.09 16.47 -5.78
N ALA A 104 12.39 16.31 -5.48
CA ALA A 104 12.98 16.77 -4.21
C ALA A 104 12.87 18.30 -3.97
N SER A 105 12.59 19.07 -5.03
CA SER A 105 12.35 20.51 -4.96
C SER A 105 10.90 20.90 -4.70
N ASP A 106 9.93 19.99 -4.84
CA ASP A 106 8.51 20.32 -4.68
C ASP A 106 8.17 20.52 -3.19
N GLY A 107 7.58 21.68 -2.84
CA GLY A 107 7.07 21.92 -1.49
C GLY A 107 5.71 21.25 -1.22
N PHE A 108 5.02 20.83 -2.27
CA PHE A 108 3.70 20.21 -2.19
C PHE A 108 3.52 19.18 -3.33
N CYS A 109 2.70 18.17 -3.06
CA CYS A 109 2.32 17.16 -4.03
C CYS A 109 1.37 17.76 -5.07
N ARG A 110 1.73 17.67 -6.35
CA ARG A 110 0.93 18.20 -7.45
C ARG A 110 -0.38 17.44 -7.66
N GLU A 111 -0.43 16.16 -7.26
CA GLU A 111 -1.63 15.33 -7.40
C GLU A 111 -2.65 15.49 -6.27
N CYS A 112 -2.19 15.60 -5.02
CA CYS A 112 -3.11 15.58 -3.86
C CYS A 112 -3.01 16.81 -2.94
N GLY A 113 -2.14 17.77 -3.27
CA GLY A 113 -1.96 19.01 -2.50
C GLY A 113 -1.28 18.85 -1.14
N ALA A 114 -0.87 17.63 -0.77
CA ALA A 114 -0.19 17.40 0.50
C ALA A 114 1.16 18.12 0.56
N LYS A 115 1.49 18.74 1.70
CA LYS A 115 2.83 19.28 1.93
C LYS A 115 3.85 18.12 1.90
N LEU A 116 4.85 18.26 1.05
CA LEU A 116 6.01 17.37 1.02
C LEU A 116 7.04 18.03 1.94
N ARG A 117 7.27 17.46 3.12
CA ARG A 117 8.08 18.12 4.15
C ARG A 117 9.44 18.52 3.58
N ARG A 118 9.74 19.82 3.64
CA ARG A 118 11.08 20.35 3.83
C ARG A 118 11.15 20.93 5.23
N GLU A 119 11.91 20.30 6.11
CA GLU A 119 12.52 21.01 7.25
C GLU A 119 13.89 20.37 7.53
N ARG A 120 14.94 20.89 6.90
CA ARG A 120 16.20 21.05 7.63
C ARG A 120 16.06 22.36 8.39
N SER A 121 15.58 22.30 9.62
CA SER A 121 15.91 23.34 10.59
C SER A 121 17.25 22.94 11.17
N GLY A 122 18.32 23.67 10.80
CA GLY A 122 19.67 23.33 11.25
C GLY A 122 20.80 23.98 10.48
N LYS A 123 20.78 25.30 10.30
CA LYS A 123 21.72 26.21 10.97
C LYS A 123 21.28 27.66 10.79
#